data_AF-A0A7V8XFZ8-F1
#
_entry.id   AF-A0A7V8XFZ8-F1
#
_cell.length_a   1.000
_cell.length_b   1.000
_cell.length_c   1.000
_cell.angle_alpha   90.00
_cell.angle_beta   90.00
_cell.angle_gamma   90.00
#
_symmetry.space_group_name_H-M   'P 1'
#
loop_
_entity.id
_entity.type
_entity.pdbx_description
1 polymer ?
#
loop_
_entity_poly.entity_id
_entity_poly.type
_entity_poly.pdbx_seq_one_letter_code
_entity_poly.pdbx_strand_id
1 'polypeptide(L)'
;MPFWAWIPLLLILVLSILLGTLVLLGRIKNGKYLRPVVTFLSKVPLFKRWFQKASIAALERQNPDLAAAMKKMSQFGEPKNPEQAQRMLNLLTPSERRAYMAAVGQEAETPEASNRQLRRRMEHGGAGMPVRTKQVSARPGAAGRKTGKSAKKKR
;
A
#
# COMPACT_ATOMS: atom_id res chain seq x y z
N MET A 1 20.96 -16.77 -46.32
CA MET A 1 19.96 -16.00 -45.54
C MET A 1 20.68 -14.97 -44.70
N PRO A 2 20.28 -13.70 -44.71
CA PRO A 2 20.95 -12.65 -43.94
C PRO A 2 20.82 -12.91 -42.44
N PHE A 3 21.90 -12.66 -41.67
CA PHE A 3 21.94 -12.91 -40.23
C PHE A 3 20.84 -12.17 -39.45
N TRP A 4 20.35 -11.04 -39.97
CA TRP A 4 19.23 -10.28 -39.41
C TRP A 4 17.91 -11.06 -39.35
N ALA A 5 17.72 -12.06 -40.22
CA ALA A 5 16.51 -12.88 -40.22
C ALA A 5 16.37 -13.77 -38.97
N TRP A 6 17.48 -14.06 -38.28
CA TRP A 6 17.50 -14.88 -37.05
C TRP A 6 17.30 -14.06 -35.78
N ILE A 7 17.44 -12.73 -35.86
CA ILE A 7 17.23 -11.81 -34.73
C ILE A 7 15.84 -12.02 -34.08
N PRO A 8 14.70 -12.04 -34.81
CA PRO A 8 13.41 -12.25 -34.18
C PRO A 8 13.28 -13.62 -33.51
N LEU A 9 13.84 -14.67 -34.12
CA LEU A 9 13.80 -16.03 -33.58
C LEU A 9 14.63 -16.15 -32.30
N LEU A 10 15.84 -15.58 -32.29
CA LEU A 10 16.70 -15.49 -31.10
C LEU A 10 16.07 -14.64 -30.00
N LEU A 11 15.43 -13.52 -30.36
CA LEU A 11 14.72 -12.67 -29.40
C LEU A 11 13.58 -13.44 -28.71
N ILE A 12 12.77 -14.16 -29.48
CA ILE A 12 11.67 -14.98 -28.97
C ILE A 12 12.21 -16.14 -28.11
N LEU A 13 13.32 -16.76 -28.52
CA LEU A 13 13.97 -17.84 -27.76
C LEU A 13 14.46 -17.33 -26.40
N VAL A 14 15.21 -16.22 -26.38
CA VAL A 14 15.69 -15.58 -25.15
C VAL A 14 14.53 -15.16 -24.27
N LEU A 15 13.48 -14.56 -24.85
CA LEU A 15 12.28 -14.15 -24.11
C LEU A 15 11.54 -15.36 -23.52
N SER A 16 11.42 -16.46 -24.26
CA SER A 16 10.80 -17.70 -23.78
C SER A 16 11.59 -18.33 -22.65
N ILE A 17 12.93 -18.35 -22.76
CA ILE A 17 13.80 -18.84 -21.67
C ILE A 17 13.65 -17.94 -20.44
N LEU A 18 13.60 -16.63 -20.62
CA LEU A 18 13.41 -15.66 -19.53
C LEU A 18 12.06 -15.90 -18.82
N LEU A 19 10.96 -15.98 -19.58
CA LEU A 19 9.62 -16.25 -19.03
C LEU A 19 9.56 -17.61 -18.34
N GLY A 20 10.12 -18.66 -18.97
CA GLY A 20 10.18 -20.00 -18.40
C GLY A 20 10.95 -20.03 -17.08
N THR A 21 12.08 -19.33 -17.01
CA THR A 21 12.87 -19.18 -15.78
C THR A 21 12.08 -18.45 -14.71
N LEU A 22 11.34 -17.39 -15.06
CA LEU A 22 10.52 -16.62 -14.12
C LEU A 22 9.38 -17.45 -13.54
N VAL A 23 8.70 -18.24 -14.38
CA VAL A 23 7.65 -19.19 -13.96
C VAL A 23 8.23 -20.27 -13.04
N LEU A 24 9.41 -20.81 -13.39
CA LEU A 24 10.09 -21.82 -12.59
C LEU A 24 10.52 -21.27 -11.23
N LEU A 25 11.07 -20.05 -11.19
CA LEU A 25 11.39 -19.33 -9.95
C LEU A 25 10.15 -19.03 -9.11
N GLY A 26 8.98 -18.85 -9.73
CA GLY A 26 7.71 -18.67 -9.04
C GLY A 26 7.18 -19.93 -8.38
N ARG A 27 7.33 -21.07 -9.05
CA ARG A 27 6.96 -22.39 -8.52
C ARG A 27 7.91 -22.85 -7.40
N ILE A 28 9.19 -22.53 -7.49
CA ILE A 28 10.19 -22.98 -6.51
C ILE A 28 10.18 -22.07 -5.27
N LYS A 29 9.99 -22.66 -4.07
CA LYS A 29 10.01 -21.98 -2.76
C LYS A 29 9.05 -20.79 -2.66
N ASN A 30 7.79 -20.95 -3.11
CA ASN A 30 6.75 -19.90 -3.06
C ASN A 30 7.18 -18.55 -3.66
N GLY A 31 7.96 -18.56 -4.73
CA GLY A 31 8.39 -17.32 -5.39
C GLY A 31 9.34 -16.46 -4.56
N LYS A 32 10.08 -17.04 -3.59
CA LYS A 32 11.09 -16.30 -2.81
C LYS A 32 12.06 -15.52 -3.70
N TYR A 33 12.44 -16.10 -4.83
CA TYR A 33 13.37 -15.51 -5.81
C TYR A 33 12.69 -14.55 -6.79
N LEU A 34 11.36 -14.56 -6.91
CA LEU A 34 10.63 -13.53 -7.65
C LEU A 34 10.66 -12.18 -6.94
N ARG A 35 10.68 -12.19 -5.59
CA ARG A 35 10.71 -10.96 -4.79
C ARG A 35 11.81 -9.97 -5.21
N PRO A 36 13.10 -10.35 -5.30
CA PRO A 36 14.13 -9.42 -5.75
C PRO A 36 13.88 -8.91 -7.17
N VAL A 37 13.48 -9.78 -8.11
CA VAL A 37 13.20 -9.38 -9.50
C VAL A 37 12.10 -8.33 -9.57
N VAL A 38 10.98 -8.54 -8.88
CA VAL A 38 9.87 -7.57 -8.82
C VAL A 38 10.31 -6.28 -8.15
N THR A 39 11.12 -6.35 -7.08
CA THR A 39 11.64 -5.13 -6.45
C THR A 39 12.59 -4.36 -7.36
N PHE A 40 13.43 -5.03 -8.15
CA PHE A 40 14.28 -4.37 -9.15
C PHE A 40 13.44 -3.74 -10.26
N LEU A 41 12.44 -4.46 -10.77
CA LEU A 41 11.55 -3.96 -11.81
C LEU A 41 10.74 -2.74 -11.33
N SER A 42 10.30 -2.75 -10.06
CA SER A 42 9.57 -1.64 -9.43
C SER A 42 10.39 -0.37 -9.23
N LYS A 43 11.74 -0.47 -9.27
CA LYS A 43 12.63 0.72 -9.24
C LYS A 43 12.66 1.44 -10.58
N VAL A 44 12.31 0.76 -11.68
CA VAL A 44 12.32 1.37 -13.01
C VAL A 44 11.08 2.26 -13.14
N PRO A 45 11.25 3.59 -13.33
CA PRO A 45 10.13 4.54 -13.33
C PRO A 45 9.13 4.27 -14.46
N LEU A 46 9.59 3.69 -15.58
CA LEU A 46 8.75 3.30 -16.69
C LEU A 46 7.74 2.21 -16.25
N PHE A 47 8.22 1.12 -15.66
CA PHE A 47 7.36 0.04 -15.17
C PHE A 47 6.41 0.53 -14.08
N LYS A 48 6.86 1.41 -13.17
CA LYS A 48 5.99 2.01 -12.16
C LYS A 48 4.78 2.73 -12.77
N ARG A 49 4.98 3.52 -13.83
CA ARG A 49 3.89 4.20 -14.54
C ARG A 49 2.94 3.23 -15.22
N TRP A 50 3.46 2.15 -15.80
CA TRP A 50 2.64 1.11 -16.43
C TRP A 50 1.78 0.35 -15.40
N PHE A 51 2.36 -0.06 -14.28
CA PHE A 51 1.63 -0.70 -13.18
C PHE A 51 0.54 0.20 -12.61
N GLN A 52 0.84 1.49 -12.43
CA GLN A 52 -0.16 2.47 -11.97
C GLN A 52 -1.33 2.59 -12.94
N LYS A 53 -1.07 2.68 -14.25
CA LYS A 53 -2.12 2.73 -15.28
C LYS A 53 -2.96 1.46 -15.31
N ALA A 54 -2.31 0.30 -15.24
CA ALA A 54 -3.00 -0.99 -15.23
C ALA A 54 -3.89 -1.15 -13.98
N SER A 55 -3.40 -0.73 -12.81
CA SER A 55 -4.16 -0.77 -11.55
C SER A 55 -5.37 0.17 -11.60
N ILE A 56 -5.19 1.41 -12.07
CA ILE A 56 -6.29 2.37 -12.22
C ILE A 56 -7.34 1.83 -13.20
N ALA A 57 -6.94 1.29 -14.34
CA ALA A 57 -7.87 0.72 -15.33
C ALA A 57 -8.64 -0.51 -14.81
N ALA A 58 -8.01 -1.33 -13.96
CA ALA A 58 -8.68 -2.44 -13.30
C ALA A 58 -9.69 -1.96 -12.25
N LEU A 59 -9.31 -0.94 -11.45
CA LEU A 59 -10.17 -0.36 -10.42
C LEU A 59 -11.36 0.41 -11.02
N GLU A 60 -11.16 1.15 -12.11
CA GLU A 60 -12.23 1.86 -12.82
C GLU A 60 -13.34 0.91 -13.32
N ARG A 61 -12.98 -0.31 -13.70
CA ARG A 61 -13.95 -1.34 -14.13
C ARG A 61 -14.74 -1.94 -12.97
N GLN A 62 -14.14 -2.02 -11.77
CA GLN A 62 -14.75 -2.67 -10.62
C GLN A 62 -15.54 -1.69 -9.74
N ASN A 63 -15.02 -0.47 -9.57
CA ASN A 63 -15.62 0.54 -8.72
C ASN A 63 -15.18 1.96 -9.16
N PRO A 64 -16.00 2.69 -9.95
CA PRO A 64 -15.63 4.01 -10.47
C PRO A 64 -15.42 5.05 -9.37
N ASP A 65 -16.16 4.96 -8.25
CA ASP A 65 -16.03 5.87 -7.10
C ASP A 65 -14.70 5.68 -6.38
N LEU A 66 -14.24 4.43 -6.25
CA LEU A 66 -12.94 4.11 -5.66
C LEU A 66 -11.79 4.62 -6.55
N ALA A 67 -11.91 4.46 -7.87
CA ALA A 67 -10.90 4.96 -8.80
C ALA A 67 -10.78 6.49 -8.77
N ALA A 68 -11.91 7.20 -8.74
CA ALA A 68 -11.95 8.66 -8.58
C ALA A 68 -11.31 9.10 -7.25
N ALA A 69 -11.61 8.39 -6.15
CA ALA A 69 -11.01 8.63 -4.86
C ALA A 69 -9.48 8.46 -4.89
N MET A 70 -9.00 7.32 -5.40
CA MET A 70 -7.57 7.01 -5.50
C MET A 70 -6.83 8.02 -6.39
N LYS A 71 -7.45 8.46 -7.49
CA LYS A 71 -6.90 9.51 -8.36
C LYS A 71 -6.73 10.82 -7.60
N LYS A 72 -7.78 11.27 -6.87
CA LYS A 72 -7.72 12.48 -6.04
C LYS A 72 -6.67 12.37 -4.94
N MET A 73 -6.58 11.25 -4.23
CA MET A 73 -5.57 11.06 -3.18
C MET A 73 -4.14 10.97 -3.73
N SER A 74 -3.94 10.32 -4.88
CA SER A 74 -2.61 10.18 -5.49
C SER A 74 -1.95 11.52 -5.86
N GLN A 75 -2.74 12.57 -6.10
CA GLN A 75 -2.26 13.91 -6.41
C GLN A 75 -1.62 14.63 -5.20
N PHE A 76 -2.08 14.33 -3.98
CA PHE A 76 -1.58 14.94 -2.75
C PHE A 76 -0.42 14.16 -2.12
N GLY A 77 -0.19 12.91 -2.56
CA GLY A 77 0.85 12.04 -2.05
C GLY A 77 0.48 11.35 -0.72
N GLU A 78 1.42 10.59 -0.17
CA GLU A 78 1.19 9.82 1.07
C GLU A 78 1.17 10.77 2.29
N PRO A 79 0.09 10.79 3.09
CA PRO A 79 -0.02 11.72 4.20
C PRO A 79 1.02 11.40 5.29
N LYS A 80 1.70 12.45 5.79
CA LYS A 80 2.72 12.30 6.84
C LYS A 80 2.15 12.45 8.25
N ASN A 81 1.01 13.15 8.37
CA ASN A 81 0.37 13.48 9.64
C ASN A 81 -1.12 13.08 9.62
N PRO A 82 -1.72 12.73 10.77
CA PRO A 82 -3.13 12.35 10.86
C PRO A 82 -4.08 13.46 10.38
N GLU A 83 -3.76 14.72 10.68
CA GLU A 83 -4.54 15.86 10.19
C GLU A 83 -4.50 15.99 8.66
N GLN A 84 -3.37 15.66 8.03
CA GLN A 84 -3.22 15.70 6.58
C GLN A 84 -4.07 14.61 5.92
N ALA A 85 -4.12 13.41 6.52
CA ALA A 85 -4.99 12.34 6.07
C ALA A 85 -6.47 12.72 6.17
N GLN A 86 -6.89 13.36 7.27
CA GLN A 86 -8.27 13.84 7.42
C GLN A 86 -8.62 14.94 6.41
N ARG A 87 -7.70 15.87 6.14
CA ARG A 87 -7.88 16.87 5.08
C ARG A 87 -8.02 16.22 3.70
N MET A 88 -7.25 15.18 3.41
CA MET A 88 -7.38 14.42 2.15
C MET A 88 -8.72 13.72 2.04
N LEU A 89 -9.21 13.11 3.13
CA LEU A 89 -10.54 12.47 3.16
C LEU A 89 -11.69 13.48 2.98
N ASN A 90 -11.49 14.73 3.40
CA ASN A 90 -12.46 15.80 3.23
C ASN A 90 -12.60 16.28 1.79
N LEU A 91 -11.61 16.04 0.92
CA LEU A 91 -11.67 16.34 -0.51
C LEU A 91 -12.46 15.31 -1.31
N LEU A 92 -12.70 14.13 -0.72
CA LEU A 92 -13.49 13.07 -1.31
C LEU A 92 -14.98 13.34 -1.09
N THR A 93 -15.80 13.03 -2.10
CA THR A 93 -17.25 13.04 -1.96
C THR A 93 -17.69 11.95 -0.94
N PRO A 94 -18.91 12.04 -0.39
CA PRO A 94 -19.40 11.02 0.54
C PRO A 94 -19.41 9.59 -0.03
N SER A 95 -19.67 9.41 -1.33
CA SER A 95 -19.60 8.11 -2.01
C SER A 95 -18.16 7.60 -2.16
N GLU A 96 -17.27 8.45 -2.66
CA GLU A 96 -15.82 8.18 -2.81
C GLU A 96 -15.16 7.81 -1.48
N ARG A 97 -15.51 8.54 -0.40
CA ARG A 97 -14.99 8.28 0.95
C ARG A 97 -15.42 6.92 1.47
N ARG A 98 -16.69 6.52 1.27
CA ARG A 98 -17.19 5.21 1.68
C ARG A 98 -16.51 4.09 0.89
N ALA A 99 -16.38 4.26 -0.43
CA ALA A 99 -15.69 3.30 -1.29
C ALA A 99 -14.22 3.14 -0.89
N TYR A 100 -13.52 4.24 -0.57
CA TYR A 100 -12.15 4.19 -0.08
C TYR A 100 -12.03 3.49 1.29
N MET A 101 -12.90 3.82 2.25
CA MET A 101 -12.89 3.19 3.57
C MET A 101 -13.22 1.69 3.50
N ALA A 102 -14.14 1.30 2.62
CA ALA A 102 -14.45 -0.10 2.37
C ALA A 102 -13.25 -0.84 1.74
N ALA A 103 -12.56 -0.21 0.79
CA ALA A 103 -11.38 -0.78 0.15
C ALA A 103 -10.20 -0.95 1.13
N VAL A 104 -9.94 0.08 1.95
CA VAL A 104 -8.92 0.02 3.00
C VAL A 104 -9.25 -1.05 4.04
N GLY A 105 -10.54 -1.21 4.38
CA GLY A 105 -11.02 -2.28 5.26
C GLY A 105 -10.80 -3.68 4.67
N GLN A 106 -11.12 -3.88 3.39
CA GLN A 106 -10.91 -5.16 2.69
C GLN A 106 -9.43 -5.47 2.46
N GLU A 107 -8.61 -4.45 2.20
CA GLU A 107 -7.16 -4.60 2.05
C GLU A 107 -6.52 -4.98 3.41
N ALA A 108 -7.07 -4.52 4.53
CA ALA A 108 -6.66 -4.95 5.87
C ALA A 108 -7.03 -6.42 6.19
N GLU A 109 -8.07 -6.98 5.55
CA GLU A 109 -8.55 -8.36 5.77
C GLU A 109 -7.91 -9.40 4.83
N THR A 110 -7.23 -9.00 3.75
CA THR A 110 -6.68 -9.92 2.73
C THR A 110 -5.17 -10.24 2.93
N PRO A 111 -4.57 -11.29 2.30
CA PRO A 111 -3.45 -12.02 2.89
C PRO A 111 -2.04 -11.39 2.78
N GLU A 112 -1.35 -11.40 3.94
CA GLU A 112 0.06 -11.28 4.36
C GLU A 112 1.21 -10.69 3.49
N ALA A 113 1.20 -10.72 2.15
CA ALA A 113 2.42 -10.41 1.37
C ALA A 113 2.67 -8.90 1.15
N SER A 114 1.63 -8.14 0.78
CA SER A 114 1.66 -6.67 0.72
C SER A 114 1.50 -6.04 2.12
N ASN A 115 0.72 -6.73 2.95
CA ASN A 115 0.27 -6.22 4.25
C ASN A 115 1.35 -6.14 5.32
N ARG A 116 2.49 -6.83 5.19
CA ARG A 116 3.60 -6.64 6.15
C ARG A 116 4.27 -5.28 6.01
N GLN A 117 4.40 -4.76 4.80
CA GLN A 117 4.98 -3.43 4.60
C GLN A 117 3.98 -2.34 4.98
N LEU A 118 2.71 -2.51 4.59
CA LEU A 118 1.63 -1.62 5.01
C LEU A 118 1.50 -1.61 6.53
N ARG A 119 1.51 -2.77 7.18
CA ARG A 119 1.45 -2.90 8.65
C ARG A 119 2.63 -2.25 9.35
N ARG A 120 3.86 -2.37 8.83
CA ARG A 120 5.01 -1.63 9.36
C ARG A 120 4.87 -0.12 9.19
N ARG A 121 4.28 0.34 8.08
CA ARG A 121 3.97 1.77 7.89
C ARG A 121 2.92 2.23 8.90
N MET A 122 1.86 1.45 9.10
CA MET A 122 0.83 1.71 10.10
C MET A 122 1.38 1.70 11.54
N GLU A 123 2.31 0.79 11.85
CA GLU A 123 2.97 0.65 13.16
C GLU A 123 4.03 1.74 13.40
N HIS A 124 4.68 2.27 12.36
CA HIS A 124 5.66 3.37 12.43
C HIS A 124 5.06 4.77 12.17
N GLY A 125 3.72 4.92 12.17
CA GLY A 125 3.06 6.23 12.08
C GLY A 125 2.88 6.79 10.67
N GLY A 126 3.09 5.99 9.62
CA GLY A 126 2.64 6.31 8.27
C GLY A 126 1.11 6.36 8.25
N ALA A 127 0.55 7.48 7.78
CA ALA A 127 -0.87 7.76 7.89
C ALA A 127 -1.70 6.86 6.95
N GLY A 128 -2.09 5.72 7.51
CA GLY A 128 -3.14 4.84 7.04
C GLY A 128 -3.65 4.06 8.25
N MET A 129 -4.29 4.74 9.20
CA MET A 129 -4.84 4.08 10.41
C MET A 129 -6.06 3.22 10.02
N PRO A 130 -6.32 2.09 10.72
CA PRO A 130 -6.63 2.13 12.15
C PRO A 130 -5.45 1.70 13.02
N VAL A 131 -4.92 2.65 13.80
CA VAL A 131 -4.32 2.32 15.09
C VAL A 131 -5.35 1.48 15.82
N ARG A 132 -4.98 0.25 16.19
CA ARG A 132 -5.63 -0.45 17.29
C ARG A 132 -5.66 0.54 18.45
N THR A 133 -6.77 1.22 18.64
CA THR A 133 -7.10 1.73 19.96
C THR A 133 -7.02 0.49 20.82
N LYS A 134 -5.97 0.40 21.64
CA LYS A 134 -5.96 -0.48 22.80
C LYS A 134 -7.35 -0.30 23.39
N GLN A 135 -8.18 -1.33 23.37
CA GLN A 135 -9.40 -1.35 24.15
C GLN A 135 -8.94 -0.93 25.54
N VAL A 136 -9.29 0.29 25.92
CA VAL A 136 -9.23 0.70 27.30
C VAL A 136 -10.25 -0.21 27.92
N SER A 137 -9.78 -1.35 28.43
CA SER A 137 -10.57 -2.23 29.26
C SER A 137 -11.23 -1.31 30.28
N ALA A 138 -12.54 -1.17 30.18
CA ALA A 138 -13.35 -0.45 31.12
C ALA A 138 -13.23 -1.20 32.44
N ARG A 139 -12.19 -0.88 33.22
CA ARG A 139 -12.10 -1.26 34.62
C ARG A 139 -12.79 -0.15 35.39
N PRO A 140 -14.03 -0.37 35.87
CA PRO A 140 -14.70 0.61 36.71
C PRO A 140 -13.90 0.71 38.01
N GLY A 141 -13.41 1.89 38.36
CA GLY A 141 -12.76 2.11 39.66
C GLY A 141 -11.65 3.14 39.73
N ALA A 142 -11.12 3.66 38.62
CA ALA A 142 -10.05 4.67 38.67
C ALA A 142 -10.59 6.13 38.63
N ALA A 143 -11.70 6.38 39.31
CA ALA A 143 -12.14 7.74 39.62
C ALA A 143 -11.57 8.14 40.98
N GLY A 144 -10.36 8.69 41.00
CA GLY A 144 -9.83 9.21 42.26
C GLY A 144 -8.33 9.42 42.32
N ARG A 145 -7.79 10.42 41.61
CA ARG A 145 -6.76 11.25 42.25
C ARG A 145 -6.76 12.66 41.69
N LYS A 146 -7.19 13.58 42.55
CA LYS A 146 -7.30 15.01 42.33
C LYS A 146 -5.93 15.62 42.05
N THR A 147 -5.94 16.56 41.12
CA THR A 147 -4.99 17.64 40.90
C THR A 147 -4.51 18.29 42.20
N GLY A 148 -3.19 18.46 42.35
CA GLY A 148 -2.56 19.17 43.48
C GLY A 148 -1.37 20.00 43.03
N LYS A 149 -1.60 21.32 42.96
CA LYS A 149 -0.69 22.43 42.68
C LYS A 149 0.62 22.46 43.53
N SER A 150 1.69 22.90 42.88
CA SER A 150 2.77 23.81 43.34
C SER A 150 3.28 23.76 44.79
N ALA A 151 4.60 23.58 44.95
CA ALA A 151 5.42 24.50 45.76
C ALA A 151 6.92 24.30 45.50
N LYS A 152 7.53 25.40 45.08
CA LYS A 152 8.96 25.70 44.96
C LYS A 152 9.51 25.99 46.36
N LYS A 153 10.59 25.32 46.83
CA LYS A 153 11.51 25.95 47.79
C LYS A 153 12.90 25.30 47.81
N LYS A 154 13.90 26.16 47.59
CA LYS A 154 15.33 26.01 47.86
C LYS A 154 15.60 25.40 49.24
N ARG A 155 16.63 24.56 49.30
CA ARG A 155 17.77 24.78 50.20
C ARG A 155 19.02 24.13 49.60
#